data_AF-A0A7X8H8M9-F1
#
_entry.id   AF-A0A7X8H8M9-F1
#
_cell.length_a   1.000
_cell.length_b   1.000
_cell.length_c   1.000
_cell.angle_alpha   90.00
_cell.angle_beta   90.00
_cell.angle_gamma   90.00
#
_symmetry.space_group_name_H-M   'P 1'
#
loop_
_entity.id
_entity.type
_entity.pdbx_description
1 polymer ?
#
loop_
_entity_poly.entity_id
_entity_poly.type
_entity_poly.pdbx_seq_one_letter_code
_entity_poly.pdbx_strand_id
1 'polypeptide(L)' 'MVDKILILRKLANFDEFLNQLSEFIEITIDEYMQDWKIQRIVERTFQILIETGIDIANHIISDQEFRIPVSYSDTF' A
#
# COMPACT_ATOMS: atom_id res chain seq x y z
N MET A 1 21.56 1.95 -7.90
CA MET A 1 20.82 2.03 -9.18
C MET A 1 19.48 1.37 -8.94
N VAL A 2 18.39 2.07 -9.27
CA VAL A 2 17.01 1.57 -9.09
C VAL A 2 16.88 0.12 -9.52
N ASP A 3 16.74 -0.78 -8.54
CA ASP A 3 16.38 -2.17 -8.76
C ASP A 3 14.94 -2.26 -9.28
N LYS A 4 14.81 -2.27 -10.61
CA LYS A 4 13.53 -2.37 -11.30
C LYS A 4 12.82 -3.69 -11.03
N ILE A 5 13.55 -4.79 -10.79
CA ILE A 5 12.95 -6.10 -10.52
C ILE A 5 12.29 -6.07 -9.14
N LEU A 6 12.95 -5.47 -8.16
CA LEU A 6 12.39 -5.29 -6.83
C LEU A 6 11.12 -4.42 -6.86
N ILE A 7 11.14 -3.29 -7.57
CA ILE A 7 9.96 -2.43 -7.71
C ILE A 7 8.82 -3.18 -8.41
N LEU A 8 9.08 -3.89 -9.51
CA LEU A 8 8.06 -4.63 -10.24
C LEU A 8 7.41 -5.73 -9.37
N ARG A 9 8.19 -6.40 -8.51
CA ARG A 9 7.63 -7.36 -7.54
C ARG A 9 6.73 -6.66 -6.51
N LYS A 10 7.15 -5.51 -5.99
CA LYS A 10 6.31 -4.74 -5.05
C LYS A 10 5.02 -4.26 -5.71
N LEU A 11 5.07 -3.83 -6.97
CA LEU A 11 3.88 -3.44 -7.75
C LEU A 11 2.95 -4.64 -8.00
N ALA A 12 3.48 -5.81 -8.34
CA ALA A 12 2.67 -7.02 -8.50
C ALA A 12 1.95 -7.40 -7.19
N ASN A 13 2.64 -7.31 -6.05
CA ASN A 13 2.01 -7.52 -4.75
C ASN A 13 0.96 -6.44 -4.45
N PHE A 14 1.23 -5.18 -4.82
CA PHE A 14 0.29 -4.07 -4.66
C PHE A 14 -1.01 -4.34 -5.41
N ASP A 15 -0.92 -4.80 -6.67
CA ASP A 15 -2.08 -5.18 -7.48
C ASP A 15 -2.86 -6.35 -6.86
N GLU A 16 -2.16 -7.34 -6.28
CA GLU A 16 -2.80 -8.44 -5.55
C GLU A 16 -3.63 -7.94 -4.36
N PHE A 17 -3.08 -7.03 -3.56
CA PHE A 17 -3.79 -6.44 -2.41
C PHE A 17 -4.95 -5.53 -2.84
N LEU A 18 -4.81 -4.80 -3.95
CA LEU A 18 -5.93 -4.05 -4.53
C LEU A 18 -7.07 -4.98 -4.97
N ASN A 19 -6.73 -6.11 -5.58
CA ASN A 19 -7.74 -7.11 -5.98
C ASN A 19 -8.45 -7.68 -4.74
N GLN A 20 -7.72 -8.01 -3.67
CA GLN A 20 -8.34 -8.45 -2.41
C GLN A 20 -9.28 -7.37 -1.83
N LEU A 21 -8.87 -6.10 -1.87
CA LEU A 21 -9.71 -5.00 -1.39
C LEU A 21 -10.97 -4.81 -2.26
N SER A 22 -10.89 -5.11 -3.55
CA SER A 22 -12.03 -5.00 -4.48
C SER A 22 -13.19 -5.94 -4.12
N GLU A 23 -12.91 -7.05 -3.43
CA GLU A 23 -13.93 -7.98 -2.94
C GLU A 23 -14.88 -7.33 -1.90
N PHE A 24 -14.47 -6.20 -1.31
CA PHE A 24 -15.24 -5.49 -0.28
C PHE A 24 -15.95 -4.24 -0.81
N ILE A 25 -15.86 -3.94 -2.12
CA ILE A 25 -16.44 -2.72 -2.73
C ILE A 25 -17.96 -2.64 -2.61
N GLU A 26 -18.65 -3.78 -2.68
CA GLU A 26 -20.12 -3.82 -2.64
C GLU A 26 -20.70 -3.79 -1.21
N ILE A 27 -19.84 -3.86 -0.19
CA ILE A 27 -20.25 -3.87 1.22
C ILE A 27 -20.74 -2.49 1.63
N THR A 28 -21.91 -2.44 2.25
CA THR A 28 -22.46 -1.20 2.78
C THR A 28 -21.73 -0.76 4.05
N ILE A 29 -21.82 0.53 4.38
CA ILE A 29 -21.23 1.06 5.62
C ILE A 29 -21.79 0.34 6.87
N ASP A 30 -23.08 0.02 6.88
CA ASP A 30 -23.70 -0.67 8.02
C ASP A 30 -23.14 -2.09 8.18
N GLU A 31 -23.00 -2.85 7.09
CA GLU A 31 -22.39 -4.18 7.11
C GLU A 31 -20.91 -4.12 7.56
N TYR A 32 -20.16 -3.14 7.07
CA TYR A 32 -18.79 -2.88 7.51
C TYR A 32 -18.74 -2.58 9.02
N MET A 33 -19.61 -1.71 9.53
CA MET A 33 -19.61 -1.31 10.94
C MET A 33 -20.02 -2.44 11.89
N GLN A 34 -20.79 -3.42 11.43
CA GLN A 34 -21.26 -4.54 12.25
C GLN A 34 -20.31 -5.76 12.24
N ASP A 35 -19.35 -5.84 11.32
CA ASP A 35 -18.39 -6.95 11.26
C ASP A 35 -16.93 -6.48 11.46
N TRP A 36 -16.42 -6.72 12.67
CA TRP A 36 -15.04 -6.39 13.03
C TRP A 36 -13.99 -7.12 12.18
N LYS A 37 -14.31 -8.27 11.59
CA LYS A 37 -13.38 -9.00 10.72
C LYS A 37 -13.25 -8.29 9.38
N ILE A 38 -14.37 -7.85 8.79
CA ILE A 38 -14.36 -7.05 7.57
C ILE A 38 -13.55 -5.78 7.81
N GLN A 39 -13.80 -5.07 8.91
CA GLN A 39 -13.01 -3.88 9.30
C GLN A 39 -11.52 -4.19 9.34
N ARG A 40 -11.14 -5.23 10.08
CA ARG A 40 -9.73 -5.57 10.28
C ARG A 40 -9.03 -6.03 9.01
N ILE A 41 -9.74 -6.73 8.11
CA ILE A 41 -9.21 -7.13 6.81
C ILE A 41 -8.98 -5.89 5.95
N VAL A 42 -10.00 -5.05 5.78
CA VAL A 42 -9.93 -3.83 4.97
C VAL A 42 -8.83 -2.89 5.48
N GLU A 43 -8.81 -2.61 6.79
CA GLU A 43 -7.81 -1.73 7.41
C GLU A 43 -6.39 -2.28 7.27
N ARG A 44 -6.19 -3.59 7.47
CA ARG A 44 -4.87 -4.20 7.32
C ARG A 44 -4.42 -4.20 5.86
N THR A 45 -5.32 -4.45 4.91
CA THR A 45 -5.01 -4.39 3.47
C THR A 45 -4.63 -2.97 3.06
N PHE A 46 -5.34 -1.94 3.54
CA PHE A 46 -4.95 -0.55 3.34
C PHE A 46 -3.58 -0.23 3.93
N GLN A 47 -3.31 -0.66 5.16
CA GLN A 47 -2.00 -0.45 5.78
C GLN A 47 -0.87 -1.06 4.93
N ILE A 48 -1.05 -2.29 4.45
CA ILE A 48 -0.06 -2.98 3.61
C ILE A 48 0.17 -2.23 2.29
N LEU A 49 -0.89 -1.76 1.65
CA LEU A 49 -0.79 -0.95 0.42
C LEU A 49 0.01 0.33 0.65
N ILE A 50 -0.29 1.07 1.72
CA ILE A 50 0.42 2.31 2.07
C ILE A 50 1.90 2.03 2.34
N GLU A 51 2.21 1.02 3.17
CA GLU A 51 3.58 0.61 3.48
C GLU A 51 4.33 0.20 2.20
N THR A 52 3.69 -0.54 1.29
CA THR A 52 4.28 -0.95 0.02
C THR A 52 4.59 0.23 -0.89
N GLY A 53 3.71 1.24 -0.94
CA GLY A 53 3.94 2.48 -1.68
C GLY A 53 5.13 3.28 -1.12
N ILE A 54 5.19 3.41 0.21
CA ILE A 54 6.29 4.09 0.92
C ILE A 54 7.62 3.38 0.64
N ASP A 55 7.65 2.05 0.68
CA ASP A 55 8.84 1.26 0.38
C ASP A 55 9.36 1.49 -1.05
N ILE A 56 8.46 1.52 -2.03
CA ILE A 56 8.83 1.78 -3.44
C ILE A 56 9.43 3.18 -3.57
N ALA A 57 8.78 4.19 -2.99
CA ALA A 57 9.22 5.56 -3.06
C ALA A 57 10.58 5.75 -2.35
N ASN A 58 10.75 5.20 -1.15
CA ASN A 58 12.03 5.23 -0.43
C ASN A 58 13.17 4.55 -1.19
N HIS A 59 12.89 3.45 -1.88
CA HIS A 59 13.86 2.79 -2.74
C HIS A 59 14.33 3.71 -3.88
N ILE A 60 13.40 4.41 -4.53
CA ILE A 60 13.71 5.39 -5.59
C ILE A 60 14.52 6.56 -5.04
N ILE A 61 14.07 7.16 -3.92
CA ILE A 61 14.73 8.30 -3.28
C ILE A 61 16.18 7.97 -2.92
N SER A 62 16.40 6.80 -2.31
CA SER A 62 17.73 6.32 -1.93
C SER A 62 18.62 6.12 -3.16
N ASP A 63 18.11 5.46 -4.20
CA ASP A 63 18.88 5.17 -5.41
C ASP A 63 19.19 6.40 -6.29
N GLN A 64 18.40 7.48 -6.16
CA GLN A 64 18.58 8.74 -6.90
C GLN A 64 19.27 9.82 -6.05
N GLU A 65 19.71 9.50 -4.83
CA GLU A 65 20.34 10.43 -3.87
C GLU A 65 19.49 11.69 -3.60
N PHE A 66 18.17 11.53 -3.57
CA PHE A 66 17.25 12.62 -3.25
C PHE A 66 17.28 12.98 -1.76
N ARG A 67 16.68 14.13 -1.42
CA ARG A 67 16.50 14.53 -0.02
C ARG A 67 15.71 13.45 0.73
N ILE A 68 16.17 13.13 1.94
CA ILE A 68 15.47 12.24 2.86
C ILE A 68 14.11 12.88 3.25
N PRO A 69 12.99 12.14 3.10
CA PRO A 69 11.67 12.61 3.53
C PRO A 69 11.63 12.92 5.02
N VAL A 70 10.90 13.98 5.40
CA VAL A 70 10.67 14.33 6.82
C VAL A 70 9.40 13.71 7.39
N SER A 71 8.51 13.21 6.54
CA SER A 71 7.28 12.50 6.92
C SER A 71 6.87 11.50 5.82
N TYR A 72 5.95 10.58 6.11
CA TYR A 72 5.41 9.66 5.10
C TYR A 72 4.70 10.39 3.95
N SER A 73 4.05 11.53 4.23
CA SER A 73 3.42 12.34 3.19
C SER A 73 4.45 13.01 2.28
N ASP A 74 5.65 13.29 2.79
CA ASP A 74 6.76 13.91 2.06
C ASP A 74 7.54 12.89 1.20
N THR A 75 7.21 11.59 1.35
CA THR A 75 7.73 10.50 0.51
C THR A 75 7.06 10.46 -0.87
N PHE A 76 5.87 11.07 -1.02
CA PHE A 76 5.08 11.12 -2.26
C PHE A 76 5.04 12.55 -2.83
#